data_AF-A0A835VM38-F1
#
_entry.id   AF-A0A835VM38-F1
#
_cell.length_a   1.000
_cell.length_b   1.000
_cell.length_c   1.000
_cell.angle_alpha   90.00
_cell.angle_beta   90.00
_cell.angle_gamma   90.00
#
_symmetry.space_group_name_H-M   'P 1'
#
loop_
_entity.id
_entity.type
_entity.pdbx_description
1 polymer ?
#
loop_
_entity_poly.entity_id
_entity_poly.type
_entity_poly.pdbx_seq_one_letter_code
_entity_poly.pdbx_strand_id
1 'polypeptide(L)'
;MGRCSHNAIGKLNELFFSVRQCTTVGSMKNSLSLLLSISFLSLVSLLLLFKSRPASLHTPLLQNSAFRSQTRLKVHVADLPRTLNYGLLDHYWSLSGPDSRIGTDPDGDLRAFLSSAPRRSNPPPYPENPLIKQYSAEYWLLRDLETPEESSVAERVYDWRNADVVFVPFFATLSAEMELGWGKKGRFIKKDGNGDYLRQRGCRSDQEI
;
A
#
# COMPACT_ATOMS: atom_id res chain seq x y z
N MET A 1 4.76 69.85 14.74
CA MET A 1 4.33 68.61 15.42
C MET A 1 3.30 67.95 14.52
N GLY A 2 3.43 66.77 13.95
CA GLY A 2 4.36 65.64 13.98
C GLY A 2 3.67 64.59 13.10
N ARG A 3 4.24 64.27 11.94
CA ARG A 3 3.60 63.53 10.84
C ARG A 3 3.39 62.05 11.19
N CYS A 4 2.19 61.54 10.90
CA CYS A 4 1.97 60.12 10.62
C CYS A 4 2.64 59.79 9.28
N SER A 5 3.54 58.80 9.28
CA SER A 5 4.18 58.28 8.07
C SER A 5 4.34 56.77 8.15
N HIS A 6 3.73 56.13 7.16
CA HIS A 6 4.14 54.95 6.39
C HIS A 6 4.52 53.60 7.03
N ASN A 7 3.88 52.60 6.40
CA ASN A 7 4.41 51.32 5.92
C ASN A 7 4.60 50.18 6.93
N ALA A 8 3.56 49.35 6.95
CA ALA A 8 3.66 47.92 7.20
C ALA A 8 4.44 47.22 6.07
N ILE A 9 5.76 47.11 6.23
CA ILE A 9 6.60 46.12 5.53
C ILE A 9 7.53 45.54 6.60
N GLY A 10 7.37 44.26 6.92
CA GLY A 10 8.25 43.58 7.88
C GLY A 10 7.61 42.45 8.69
N LYS A 11 6.72 41.64 8.12
CA LYS A 11 6.41 40.30 8.67
C LYS A 11 7.42 39.30 8.11
N LEU A 12 8.67 39.39 8.55
CA LEU A 12 9.70 38.37 8.37
C LEU A 12 10.84 38.76 9.30
N ASN A 13 10.87 38.17 10.50
CA ASN A 13 12.04 37.74 11.26
C ASN A 13 11.64 37.48 12.73
N GLU A 14 12.13 36.38 13.28
CA GLU A 14 12.13 35.99 14.70
C GLU A 14 10.75 35.60 15.28
N LEU A 15 10.29 34.35 15.39
CA LEU A 15 10.93 33.03 15.40
C LEU A 15 12.18 32.88 16.28
N PHE A 16 12.35 33.68 17.32
CA PHE A 16 13.30 33.35 18.38
C PHE A 16 12.74 33.72 19.76
N PHE A 17 12.89 32.77 20.67
CA PHE A 17 12.88 32.93 22.13
C PHE A 17 11.55 33.18 22.82
N SER A 18 10.80 32.10 23.06
CA SER A 18 10.08 31.95 24.33
C SER A 18 10.04 30.49 24.78
N VAL A 19 11.15 30.03 25.34
CA VAL A 19 11.13 29.00 26.39
C VAL A 19 12.04 29.54 27.49
N ARG A 20 11.42 30.07 28.55
CA ARG A 20 12.13 30.46 29.77
C ARG A 20 12.77 29.20 30.38
N GLN A 21 14.09 29.14 30.37
CA GLN A 21 14.86 28.22 31.22
C GLN A 21 14.90 28.78 32.65
N CYS A 22 14.32 28.03 33.58
CA CYS A 22 14.59 28.20 35.01
C CYS A 22 15.81 27.34 35.33
N THR A 23 16.94 27.98 35.64
CA THR A 23 18.20 27.33 36.01
C THR A 23 18.18 26.93 37.49
N THR A 24 18.29 25.63 37.77
CA THR A 24 18.78 25.12 39.05
C THR A 24 20.05 24.31 38.78
N VAL A 25 21.19 24.88 39.20
CA VAL A 25 22.52 24.26 39.10
C VAL A 25 22.64 23.29 40.27
N GLY A 26 22.31 22.04 40.02
CA GLY A 26 22.46 20.95 40.99
C GLY A 26 21.64 19.75 40.56
N SER A 27 22.30 18.64 40.24
CA SER A 27 21.70 17.38 39.77
C SER A 27 21.46 17.23 38.24
N MET A 28 22.41 17.68 37.40
CA MET A 28 22.41 17.31 35.97
C MET A 28 23.04 15.94 35.67
N LYS A 29 23.77 15.35 36.62
CA LYS A 29 24.39 14.02 36.43
C LYS A 29 23.35 12.90 36.41
N ASN A 30 22.30 13.03 37.23
CA ASN A 30 21.26 12.02 37.38
C ASN A 30 20.29 12.02 36.20
N SER A 31 20.00 13.19 35.62
CA SER A 31 19.13 13.29 34.43
C SER A 31 19.81 12.76 33.17
N LEU A 32 21.10 13.04 32.97
CA LEU A 32 21.86 12.53 31.82
C LEU A 32 22.04 11.01 31.91
N SER A 33 22.27 10.49 33.12
CA SER A 33 22.33 9.05 33.39
C SER A 33 21.00 8.36 33.12
N LEU A 34 19.88 8.99 33.49
CA LEU A 34 18.53 8.47 33.21
C LEU A 34 18.21 8.45 31.71
N LEU A 35 18.58 9.50 30.97
CA LEU A 35 18.38 9.54 29.51
C LEU A 35 19.23 8.50 28.79
N LEU A 36 20.46 8.29 29.26
CA LEU A 36 21.37 7.28 28.70
C LEU A 36 20.87 5.86 29.00
N SER A 37 20.32 5.61 30.19
CA SER A 37 19.77 4.31 30.55
C SER A 37 18.48 4.00 29.79
N ILE A 38 17.59 4.97 29.58
CA ILE A 38 16.39 4.82 28.74
C ILE A 38 16.78 4.52 27.28
N SER A 39 17.76 5.25 26.75
CA SER A 39 18.26 5.04 25.38
C SER A 39 18.85 3.63 25.23
N PHE A 40 19.65 3.18 26.20
CA PHE A 40 20.22 1.82 26.21
C PHE A 40 19.14 0.74 26.31
N LEU A 41 18.16 0.90 27.21
CA LEU A 41 17.02 -0.02 27.35
C LEU A 41 16.19 -0.10 26.06
N SER A 42 15.98 1.02 25.38
CA SER A 42 15.27 1.06 24.10
C SER A 42 16.02 0.30 23.00
N LEU A 43 17.35 0.45 22.94
CA LEU A 43 18.20 -0.21 21.95
C LEU A 43 18.30 -1.72 22.21
N VAL A 44 18.39 -2.12 23.48
CA VAL A 44 18.31 -3.53 23.89
C VAL A 44 16.93 -4.12 23.55
N SER A 45 15.84 -3.41 23.83
CA SER A 45 14.49 -3.86 23.49
C SER A 45 14.32 -4.04 21.97
N LEU A 46 14.83 -3.11 21.17
CA LEU A 46 14.81 -3.18 19.71
C LEU A 46 15.64 -4.38 19.19
N LEU A 47 16.82 -4.62 19.76
CA LEU A 47 17.66 -5.78 19.41
C LEU A 47 17.01 -7.11 19.81
N LEU A 48 16.27 -7.14 20.92
CA LEU A 48 15.48 -8.31 21.32
C LEU A 48 14.32 -8.53 20.35
N LEU A 49 13.64 -7.49 19.88
CA LEU A 49 12.62 -7.58 18.84
C LEU A 49 13.20 -8.06 17.49
N PHE A 50 14.43 -7.66 17.14
CA PHE A 50 15.09 -8.15 15.92
C PHE A 50 15.61 -9.60 16.04
N LYS A 51 15.95 -10.07 17.25
CA LYS A 51 16.31 -11.47 17.51
C LYS A 51 15.09 -12.37 17.66
N SER A 52 14.00 -11.83 18.16
CA SER A 52 12.67 -12.42 18.07
C SER A 52 12.21 -12.32 16.62
N ARG A 53 12.71 -13.23 15.77
CA ARG A 53 11.96 -13.59 14.56
C ARG A 53 10.50 -13.75 15.01
N PRO A 54 9.51 -13.14 14.34
CA PRO A 54 8.16 -13.60 14.56
C PRO A 54 8.21 -15.10 14.28
N ALA A 55 8.02 -15.91 15.33
CA ALA A 55 7.57 -17.26 15.11
C ALA A 55 6.37 -17.07 14.20
N SER A 56 6.48 -17.59 12.98
CA SER A 56 5.38 -17.72 12.03
C SER A 56 4.12 -17.91 12.86
N LEU A 57 3.14 -17.00 12.69
CA LEU A 57 1.80 -17.22 13.18
C LEU A 57 1.27 -18.43 12.41
N HIS A 58 1.67 -19.62 12.88
CA HIS A 58 1.02 -20.87 12.55
C HIS A 58 -0.35 -20.77 13.18
N THR A 59 -1.29 -20.24 12.40
CA THR A 59 -2.69 -20.58 12.55
C THR A 59 -2.74 -22.10 12.67
N PRO A 60 -3.35 -22.68 13.71
CA PRO A 60 -3.50 -24.12 13.80
C PRO A 60 -4.58 -24.51 12.79
N LEU A 61 -4.23 -24.54 11.52
CA LEU A 61 -5.01 -25.22 10.52
C LEU A 61 -4.78 -26.71 10.76
N LEU A 62 -5.77 -27.32 11.42
CA LEU A 62 -6.03 -28.77 11.53
C LEU A 62 -4.85 -29.66 11.12
N GLN A 63 -4.14 -30.18 12.12
CA GLN A 63 -3.22 -31.30 11.97
C GLN A 63 -4.00 -32.53 11.47
N ASN A 64 -4.05 -32.72 10.16
CA ASN A 64 -4.19 -34.03 9.55
C ASN A 64 -2.91 -34.35 8.81
N SER A 65 -1.91 -34.75 9.58
CA SER A 65 -0.67 -35.34 9.10
C SER A 65 -0.91 -36.78 8.64
N ALA A 66 -1.47 -36.96 7.45
CA ALA A 66 -1.49 -38.24 6.75
C ALA A 66 -1.70 -38.06 5.25
N PHE A 67 -0.80 -37.36 4.55
CA PHE A 67 -0.43 -37.67 3.15
C PHE A 67 0.81 -36.86 2.76
N ARG A 68 1.99 -37.43 2.99
CA ARG A 68 3.23 -36.92 2.39
C ARG A 68 3.33 -37.51 0.97
N SER A 69 2.55 -36.94 0.06
CA SER A 69 3.07 -36.51 -1.23
C SER A 69 2.85 -35.00 -1.26
N GLN A 70 3.80 -34.22 -1.77
CA GLN A 70 3.63 -32.78 -1.92
C GLN A 70 2.59 -32.54 -3.02
N THR A 71 1.32 -32.80 -2.71
CA THR A 71 0.22 -32.46 -3.60
C THR A 71 0.10 -30.95 -3.56
N ARG A 72 0.58 -30.33 -4.65
CA ARG A 72 0.32 -28.92 -4.91
C ARG A 72 -1.20 -28.73 -5.02
N LEU A 73 -1.69 -27.60 -4.53
CA LEU A 73 -3.11 -27.23 -4.69
C LEU A 73 -3.42 -27.15 -6.19
N LYS A 74 -4.36 -27.95 -6.69
CA LYS A 74 -4.76 -27.92 -8.10
C LYS A 74 -5.75 -26.79 -8.33
N VAL A 75 -5.34 -25.80 -9.10
CA VAL A 75 -6.12 -24.59 -9.36
C VAL A 75 -6.53 -24.55 -10.82
N HIS A 76 -7.83 -24.52 -11.07
CA HIS A 76 -8.32 -24.16 -12.39
C HIS A 76 -8.46 -22.65 -12.50
N VAL A 77 -7.80 -22.06 -13.48
CA VAL A 77 -7.92 -20.62 -13.77
C VAL A 77 -9.06 -20.42 -14.75
N ALA A 78 -10.09 -19.68 -14.35
CA ALA A 78 -11.24 -19.40 -15.20
C ALA A 78 -10.83 -18.54 -16.41
N ASP A 79 -11.38 -18.88 -17.58
CA ASP A 79 -11.16 -18.15 -18.82
C ASP A 79 -11.89 -16.80 -18.80
N LEU A 80 -11.16 -15.74 -18.44
CA LEU A 80 -11.64 -14.36 -18.51
C LEU A 80 -10.96 -13.59 -19.65
N PRO A 81 -11.66 -12.62 -20.27
CA PRO A 81 -11.02 -11.67 -21.17
C PRO A 81 -9.80 -11.00 -20.52
N ARG A 82 -8.67 -10.97 -21.24
CA ARG A 82 -7.41 -10.38 -20.74
C ARG A 82 -7.56 -8.92 -20.31
N THR A 83 -8.55 -8.19 -20.85
CA THR A 83 -8.91 -6.83 -20.43
C THR A 83 -9.31 -6.71 -18.96
N LEU A 84 -9.62 -7.82 -18.29
CA LEU A 84 -9.99 -7.91 -16.87
C LEU A 84 -8.79 -8.26 -15.96
N ASN A 85 -7.61 -8.54 -16.52
CA ASN A 85 -6.37 -8.86 -15.79
C ASN A 85 -5.13 -8.12 -16.35
N TYR A 86 -4.19 -8.80 -17.02
CA TYR A 86 -2.97 -8.17 -17.57
C TYR A 86 -3.27 -7.06 -18.58
N GLY A 87 -4.39 -7.10 -19.28
CA GLY A 87 -4.84 -6.00 -20.15
C GLY A 87 -5.21 -4.75 -19.36
N LEU A 88 -5.64 -4.89 -18.10
CA LEU A 88 -5.86 -3.76 -17.20
C LEU A 88 -4.53 -3.14 -16.77
N LEU A 89 -3.50 -3.95 -16.54
CA LEU A 89 -2.13 -3.46 -16.29
C LEU A 89 -1.55 -2.76 -17.52
N ASP A 90 -1.75 -3.31 -18.73
CA ASP A 90 -1.35 -2.61 -19.95
C ASP A 90 -2.05 -1.25 -20.06
N HIS A 91 -3.32 -1.17 -19.67
CA HIS A 91 -4.04 0.10 -19.61
C HIS A 91 -3.44 1.05 -18.57
N TYR A 92 -3.13 0.57 -17.36
CA TYR A 92 -2.44 1.36 -16.33
C TYR A 92 -1.15 2.00 -16.86
N TRP A 93 -0.29 1.20 -17.49
CA TRP A 93 0.99 1.67 -18.03
C TRP A 93 0.83 2.62 -19.23
N SER A 94 -0.34 2.64 -19.88
CA SER A 94 -0.67 3.58 -20.95
C SER A 94 -1.20 4.94 -20.44
N LEU A 95 -1.54 5.07 -19.16
CA LEU A 95 -2.09 6.31 -18.59
C LEU A 95 -1.05 7.43 -18.61
N SER A 96 -1.49 8.63 -18.96
CA SER A 96 -0.63 9.82 -18.99
C SER A 96 -0.68 10.53 -17.64
N GLY A 97 0.43 10.51 -16.91
CA GLY A 97 0.62 11.22 -15.63
C GLY A 97 0.32 10.40 -14.38
N PRO A 98 0.61 10.95 -13.18
CA PRO A 98 0.40 10.29 -11.89
C PRO A 98 -1.07 10.17 -11.49
N ASP A 99 -1.33 9.33 -10.49
CA ASP A 99 -2.60 9.27 -9.78
C ASP A 99 -2.93 10.64 -9.18
N SER A 100 -4.09 11.19 -9.50
CA SER A 100 -4.49 12.54 -9.03
C SER A 100 -4.60 12.67 -7.51
N ARG A 101 -4.71 11.55 -6.79
CA ARG A 101 -4.81 11.51 -5.33
C ARG A 101 -3.45 11.54 -4.62
N ILE A 102 -2.36 11.33 -5.36
CA ILE A 102 -1.00 11.23 -4.82
C ILE A 102 -0.15 12.33 -5.43
N GLY A 103 0.57 13.09 -4.61
CA GLY A 103 1.41 14.20 -5.07
C GLY A 103 2.74 13.78 -5.72
N THR A 104 2.99 12.48 -5.86
CA THR A 104 4.23 11.90 -6.40
C THR A 104 3.91 10.82 -7.43
N ASP A 105 4.79 10.63 -8.40
CA ASP A 105 4.68 9.57 -9.43
C ASP A 105 5.72 8.46 -9.19
N PRO A 106 5.44 7.47 -8.33
CA PRO A 106 6.41 6.39 -8.06
C PRO A 106 6.69 5.52 -9.30
N ASP A 107 5.79 5.54 -10.29
CA ASP A 107 5.84 4.72 -11.49
C ASP A 107 6.37 5.50 -12.72
N GLY A 108 6.74 6.77 -12.57
CA GLY A 108 7.11 7.66 -13.67
C GLY A 108 8.27 7.15 -14.52
N ASP A 109 9.39 6.79 -13.87
CA ASP A 109 10.59 6.29 -14.54
C ASP A 109 10.33 4.96 -15.26
N LEU A 110 9.62 4.03 -14.59
CA LEU A 110 9.28 2.75 -15.16
C LEU A 110 8.31 2.91 -16.34
N ARG A 111 7.35 3.83 -16.26
CA ARG A 111 6.43 4.15 -17.35
C ARG A 111 7.16 4.70 -18.57
N ALA A 112 8.13 5.60 -18.37
CA ALA A 112 8.97 6.13 -19.44
C ALA A 112 9.82 5.01 -20.09
N PHE A 113 10.43 4.15 -19.27
CA PHE A 113 11.19 3.00 -19.74
C PHE A 113 10.31 2.05 -20.58
N LEU A 114 9.15 1.64 -20.06
CA LEU A 114 8.22 0.73 -20.74
C LEU A 114 7.65 1.32 -22.04
N SER A 115 7.50 2.64 -22.12
CA SER A 115 7.05 3.32 -23.34
C SER A 115 8.11 3.36 -24.44
N SER A 116 9.41 3.27 -24.08
CA SER A 116 10.54 3.31 -25.01
C SER A 116 11.09 1.94 -25.42
N ALA A 117 10.76 0.89 -24.66
CA ALA A 117 11.32 -0.44 -24.85
C ALA A 117 10.64 -1.21 -26.02
N PRO A 118 11.41 -1.84 -26.93
CA PRO A 118 10.86 -2.63 -28.05
C PRO A 118 10.25 -3.97 -27.63
N ARG A 119 10.45 -4.39 -26.37
CA ARG A 119 9.83 -5.59 -25.78
C ARG A 119 9.13 -5.21 -24.49
N ARG A 120 7.80 -5.20 -24.52
CA ARG A 120 7.00 -5.21 -23.29
C ARG A 120 7.31 -6.51 -22.55
N SER A 121 7.65 -6.42 -21.27
CA SER A 121 7.70 -7.63 -20.43
C SER A 121 6.31 -8.25 -20.44
N ASN A 122 6.21 -9.55 -20.72
CA ASN A 122 4.95 -10.28 -20.63
C ASN A 122 5.08 -11.32 -19.50
N PRO A 123 4.28 -11.21 -18.43
CA PRO A 123 3.29 -10.17 -18.16
C PRO A 123 3.92 -8.79 -17.81
N PRO A 124 3.15 -7.68 -17.92
CA PRO A 124 3.60 -6.35 -17.50
C PRO A 124 3.88 -6.32 -15.98
N PRO A 125 4.82 -5.47 -15.50
CA PRO A 125 5.10 -5.39 -14.07
C PRO A 125 3.90 -4.84 -13.29
N TYR A 126 3.83 -5.18 -12.01
CA TYR A 126 2.81 -4.62 -11.12
C TYR A 126 3.21 -3.21 -10.65
N PRO A 127 2.27 -2.26 -10.51
CA PRO A 127 2.57 -0.87 -10.15
C PRO A 127 3.11 -0.68 -8.74
N GLU A 128 3.96 0.34 -8.57
CA GLU A 128 4.51 0.77 -7.29
C GLU A 128 3.67 1.86 -6.60
N ASN A 129 2.64 2.40 -7.26
CA ASN A 129 1.64 3.26 -6.64
C ASN A 129 1.13 2.64 -5.32
N PRO A 130 1.30 3.32 -4.16
CA PRO A 130 1.00 2.73 -2.86
C PRO A 130 -0.48 2.38 -2.65
N LEU A 131 -1.41 3.08 -3.32
CA LEU A 131 -2.84 2.77 -3.25
C LEU A 131 -3.18 1.48 -4.01
N ILE A 132 -2.37 1.12 -5.00
CA ILE A 132 -2.57 -0.06 -5.87
C ILE A 132 -1.72 -1.26 -5.39
N LYS A 133 -0.48 -1.01 -4.93
CA LYS A 133 0.52 -2.02 -4.57
C LYS A 133 0.03 -3.02 -3.52
N GLN A 134 -0.78 -2.54 -2.57
CA GLN A 134 -1.36 -3.35 -1.49
C GLN A 134 -2.32 -4.45 -2.01
N TYR A 135 -2.82 -4.33 -3.24
CA TYR A 135 -3.74 -5.28 -3.87
C TYR A 135 -3.06 -6.13 -4.95
N SER A 136 -1.78 -6.45 -4.76
CA SER A 136 -0.98 -7.21 -5.73
C SER A 136 -1.17 -8.73 -5.66
N ALA A 137 -1.95 -9.23 -4.70
CA ALA A 137 -2.09 -10.66 -4.45
C ALA A 137 -2.62 -11.42 -5.68
N GLU A 138 -3.64 -10.87 -6.35
CA GLU A 138 -4.26 -11.45 -7.53
C GLU A 138 -3.28 -11.53 -8.71
N TYR A 139 -2.43 -10.52 -8.87
CA TYR A 139 -1.39 -10.50 -9.90
C TYR A 139 -0.33 -11.57 -9.65
N TRP A 140 0.17 -11.66 -8.42
CA TRP A 140 1.21 -12.63 -8.08
C TRP A 140 0.70 -14.07 -8.16
N LEU A 141 -0.54 -14.31 -7.72
CA LEU A 141 -1.18 -15.63 -7.82
C LEU A 141 -1.37 -16.05 -9.29
N LEU A 142 -1.91 -15.16 -10.14
CA LEU A 142 -2.07 -15.47 -11.56
C LEU A 142 -0.71 -15.72 -12.23
N ARG A 143 0.29 -14.89 -11.93
CA ARG A 143 1.63 -15.01 -12.50
C ARG A 143 2.29 -16.33 -12.13
N ASP A 144 2.22 -16.74 -10.86
CA ASP A 144 2.76 -18.02 -10.39
C ASP A 144 2.09 -19.21 -11.10
N LEU A 145 0.77 -19.15 -11.30
CA LEU A 145 0.01 -20.18 -12.00
C LEU A 145 0.25 -20.22 -13.52
N GLU A 146 0.65 -19.11 -14.14
CA GLU A 146 0.96 -19.03 -15.58
C GLU A 146 2.41 -19.39 -15.91
N THR A 147 3.35 -19.05 -15.04
CA THR A 147 4.76 -19.38 -15.19
C THR A 147 5.22 -20.21 -13.99
N PRO A 148 4.81 -21.49 -13.92
CA PRO A 148 5.07 -22.31 -12.74
C PRO A 148 6.57 -22.55 -12.58
N GLU A 149 7.12 -22.11 -11.45
CA GLU A 149 8.46 -22.45 -11.02
C GLU A 149 8.45 -23.76 -10.20
N GLU A 150 9.61 -24.39 -10.01
CA GLU A 150 9.75 -25.56 -9.12
C GLU A 150 9.36 -25.22 -7.66
N SER A 151 9.36 -23.93 -7.30
CA SER A 151 8.97 -23.38 -6.00
C SER A 151 7.48 -23.01 -5.90
N SER A 152 6.71 -23.09 -6.98
CA SER A 152 5.29 -22.72 -6.97
C SER A 152 4.49 -23.56 -5.97
N VAL A 153 3.61 -22.88 -5.23
CA VAL A 153 2.79 -23.46 -4.16
C VAL A 153 1.56 -24.19 -4.73
N ALA A 154 1.16 -23.84 -5.95
CA ALA A 154 -0.03 -24.36 -6.60
C ALA A 154 0.29 -24.90 -8.00
N GLU A 155 -0.56 -25.77 -8.51
CA GLU A 155 -0.44 -26.32 -9.86
C GLU A 155 -1.66 -25.89 -10.66
N ARG A 156 -1.43 -25.23 -11.81
CA ARG A 156 -2.52 -24.90 -12.73
C ARG A 156 -3.00 -26.15 -13.44
N VAL A 157 -4.30 -26.42 -13.36
CA VAL A 157 -4.98 -27.48 -14.13
C VAL A 157 -5.95 -26.87 -15.15
N TYR A 158 -6.01 -27.45 -16.34
CA TYR A 158 -6.79 -26.91 -17.46
C TYR A 158 -8.26 -27.36 -17.43
N ASP A 159 -8.57 -28.54 -16.90
CA ASP A 159 -9.94 -29.00 -16.71
C ASP A 159 -10.37 -28.75 -15.26
N TRP A 160 -11.44 -27.98 -15.08
CA TRP A 160 -12.00 -27.65 -13.76
C TRP A 160 -12.43 -28.89 -12.97
N ARG A 161 -12.74 -30.01 -13.64
CA ARG A 161 -13.10 -31.27 -12.97
C ARG A 161 -11.94 -31.91 -12.22
N ASN A 162 -10.71 -31.54 -12.57
CA ASN A 162 -9.49 -32.02 -11.94
C ASN A 162 -8.93 -31.05 -10.89
N ALA A 163 -9.64 -29.95 -10.62
CA ALA A 163 -9.20 -28.89 -9.72
C ALA A 163 -9.78 -29.04 -8.33
N ASP A 164 -8.99 -28.64 -7.33
CA ASP A 164 -9.44 -28.50 -5.95
C ASP A 164 -10.20 -27.17 -5.77
N VAL A 165 -9.78 -26.13 -6.49
CA VAL A 165 -10.39 -24.79 -6.46
C VAL A 165 -10.41 -24.14 -7.84
N VAL A 166 -11.35 -23.22 -8.04
CA VAL A 166 -11.41 -22.36 -9.23
C VAL A 166 -10.98 -20.95 -8.85
N PHE A 167 -9.94 -20.44 -9.52
CA PHE A 167 -9.48 -19.06 -9.40
C PHE A 167 -9.99 -18.23 -10.56
N VAL A 168 -10.65 -17.11 -10.26
CA VAL A 168 -11.13 -16.14 -11.25
C VAL A 168 -10.20 -14.93 -11.23
N PRO A 169 -9.30 -14.76 -12.22
CA PRO A 169 -8.31 -13.69 -12.21
C PRO A 169 -8.93 -12.37 -12.68
N PHE A 170 -9.80 -11.78 -11.86
CA PHE A 170 -10.35 -10.45 -12.09
C PHE A 170 -9.66 -9.45 -11.18
N PHE A 171 -8.92 -8.49 -11.76
CA PHE A 171 -8.20 -7.46 -10.99
C PHE A 171 -9.16 -6.33 -10.57
N ALA A 172 -10.15 -6.70 -9.76
CA ALA A 172 -11.26 -5.84 -9.35
C ALA A 172 -10.75 -4.55 -8.68
N THR A 173 -9.85 -4.68 -7.71
CA THR A 173 -9.37 -3.52 -6.95
C THR A 173 -8.53 -2.60 -7.81
N LEU A 174 -7.63 -3.13 -8.65
CA LEU A 174 -6.90 -2.32 -9.62
C LEU A 174 -7.85 -1.53 -10.53
N SER A 175 -8.95 -2.16 -10.98
CA SER A 175 -9.92 -1.50 -11.86
C SER A 175 -10.64 -0.33 -11.17
N ALA A 176 -10.97 -0.50 -9.89
CA ALA A 176 -11.59 0.54 -9.09
C ALA A 176 -10.61 1.69 -8.81
N GLU A 177 -9.38 1.38 -8.40
CA GLU A 177 -8.35 2.38 -8.11
C GLU A 177 -7.98 3.20 -9.34
N MET A 178 -7.92 2.59 -10.54
CA MET A 178 -7.69 3.31 -11.79
C MET A 178 -8.81 4.30 -12.11
N GLU A 179 -10.08 3.92 -11.91
CA GLU A 179 -11.22 4.81 -12.11
C GLU A 179 -11.19 5.98 -11.10
N LEU A 180 -10.78 5.73 -9.85
CA LEU A 180 -10.67 6.76 -8.81
C LEU A 180 -9.49 7.71 -9.01
N GLY A 181 -8.34 7.19 -9.46
CA GLY A 181 -7.10 7.97 -9.60
C GLY A 181 -6.95 8.72 -10.93
N TRP A 182 -7.42 8.13 -12.03
CA TRP A 182 -7.26 8.67 -13.40
C TRP A 182 -8.58 8.90 -14.15
N GLY A 183 -9.73 8.55 -13.57
CA GLY A 183 -11.02 8.83 -14.17
C GLY A 183 -11.26 10.34 -14.30
N LYS A 184 -11.59 10.82 -15.50
CA LYS A 184 -12.09 12.19 -15.71
C LYS A 184 -13.46 12.30 -15.03
N LYS A 185 -13.54 12.80 -13.78
CA LYS A 185 -14.80 12.92 -13.00
C LYS A 185 -15.66 11.65 -13.18
N GLY A 186 -15.18 10.56 -12.58
CA GLY A 186 -15.50 9.17 -12.91
C GLY A 186 -16.97 8.80 -13.05
N ARG A 187 -17.19 7.65 -13.69
CA ARG A 187 -18.49 6.97 -13.82
C ARG A 187 -19.11 6.64 -12.46
N PHE A 188 -18.31 6.64 -11.40
CA PHE A 188 -18.76 6.81 -10.02
C PHE A 188 -19.17 8.28 -9.75
N ILE A 189 -20.16 8.75 -10.50
CA ILE A 189 -20.78 10.04 -10.23
C ILE A 189 -21.46 9.92 -8.86
N LYS A 190 -21.10 10.82 -7.94
CA LYS A 190 -21.84 10.98 -6.69
C LYS A 190 -23.31 11.21 -7.07
N LYS A 191 -24.16 10.22 -6.82
CA LYS A 191 -25.60 10.38 -6.98
C LYS A 191 -26.07 11.38 -5.93
N ASP A 192 -26.49 12.56 -6.38
CA ASP A 192 -27.13 13.53 -5.50
C ASP A 192 -28.37 12.88 -4.86
N GLY A 193 -28.49 12.99 -3.54
CA GLY A 193 -29.53 12.30 -2.77
C GLY A 193 -29.21 10.85 -2.36
N ASN A 194 -27.95 10.41 -2.38
CA ASN A 194 -27.58 9.12 -1.78
C ASN A 194 -27.76 9.14 -0.25
N GLY A 195 -28.95 8.77 0.23
CA GLY A 195 -29.27 8.72 1.65
C GLY A 195 -28.33 7.81 2.45
N ASP A 196 -27.77 6.78 1.83
CA ASP A 196 -26.76 5.91 2.46
C ASP A 196 -25.47 6.66 2.80
N TYR A 197 -25.03 7.58 1.94
CA TYR A 197 -23.85 8.40 2.24
C TYR A 197 -24.07 9.25 3.48
N LEU A 198 -25.26 9.85 3.62
CA LEU A 198 -25.60 10.66 4.80
C LEU A 198 -25.68 9.79 6.07
N ARG A 199 -26.26 8.59 5.97
CA ARG A 199 -26.30 7.63 7.09
C ARG A 199 -24.90 7.24 7.55
N GLN A 200 -24.02 6.84 6.62
CA GLN A 200 -22.65 6.44 6.93
C GLN A 200 -21.82 7.60 7.52
N ARG A 201 -22.05 8.83 7.05
CA ARG A 201 -21.37 10.01 7.59
C ARG A 201 -21.84 10.34 9.01
N GLY A 202 -23.13 10.18 9.29
CA GLY A 202 -23.70 10.33 10.63
C GLY A 202 -23.12 9.32 11.64
N CYS A 203 -22.95 8.06 11.23
CA CYS A 203 -22.31 7.06 12.08
C CYS A 203 -20.85 7.38 12.43
N ARG A 204 -20.16 8.20 11.63
CA ARG A 204 -18.77 8.62 11.87
C ARG A 204 -18.67 9.80 12.84
N SER A 205 -19.69 10.65 12.93
CA SER A 205 -19.70 11.78 13.88
C SER A 205 -20.01 11.36 15.32
N ASP A 206 -20.57 10.18 15.53
CA ASP A 206 -20.93 9.69 16.87
C ASP A 206 -19.74 9.01 17.60
N GLN A 207 -18.54 9.01 17.00
CA GLN A 207 -17.30 8.43 17.57
C GLN A 207 -16.27 9.48 18.01
N GLU A 208 -16.55 10.78 17.87
CA GLU A 208 -15.78 11.86 18.51
C GLU A 208 -16.52 12.37 19.75
N ILE A 209 -16.43 11.64 20.86
CA ILE A 209 -16.64 12.14 22.23
C ILE A 209 -15.54 11.56 23.13
#